data_AF-A0A7S2JWG9-F1
#
_entry.id   AF-A0A7S2JWG9-F1
#
_cell.length_a   1.000
_cell.length_b   1.000
_cell.length_c   1.000
_cell.angle_alpha   90.00
_cell.angle_beta   90.00
_cell.angle_gamma   90.00
#
_symmetry.space_group_name_H-M   'P 1'
#
loop_
_entity.id
_entity.type
_entity.pdbx_description
1 polymer ?
#
loop_
_entity_poly.entity_id
_entity_poly.type
_entity_poly.pdbx_seq_one_letter_code
_entity_poly.pdbx_strand_id
1 'polypeptide(L)'
;TTKTTNIHGEQIVVTTTTQYEAATFNSKTDWRVRAISATNLHLRTKHIYVSSEDISEEGLTYVLPKNILSKFITIADLRTQIAGYIYGVTPPDNDQVREIRCIVMVPQVGNHQSVTLPHQLPDHEFLNDFEPLGWVHTQPNELTQNGMQILPAPDVVMHAGMLADQEKKMTDDSPSTSKKWTGQNEIIITTSFTPGSCSLTAYRITDSGLEWGKKNRNVAGGVTNAQGYSSSCYEKVQMLLSDRFQGFFMVPEGGLGWNYNFQGVKHNVSMEYMLKLDTPEPFYAECHRPQHFLTFVQMEQGEDQADEVAVDFENFLD
;
A
#
# COMPACT_ATOMS: atom_id res chain seq x y z
N THR A 1 7.57 -32.87 -13.63
CA THR A 1 8.80 -32.75 -12.84
C THR A 1 9.75 -33.87 -13.20
N THR A 2 10.89 -33.54 -13.77
CA THR A 2 11.94 -34.49 -14.19
C THR A 2 13.13 -34.33 -13.24
N LYS A 3 13.63 -35.43 -12.70
CA LYS A 3 14.83 -35.42 -11.84
C LYS A 3 16.04 -35.79 -12.70
N THR A 4 17.06 -34.95 -12.71
CA THR A 4 18.29 -35.19 -13.45
C THR A 4 19.48 -34.89 -12.55
N THR A 5 20.52 -35.71 -12.61
CA THR A 5 21.69 -35.59 -11.73
C THR A 5 22.85 -34.96 -12.49
N ASN A 6 23.51 -33.95 -11.92
CA ASN A 6 24.70 -33.37 -12.53
C ASN A 6 25.93 -34.29 -12.35
N ILE A 7 27.03 -34.03 -13.05
CA ILE A 7 28.31 -34.79 -13.01
C ILE A 7 28.93 -34.91 -11.62
N HIS A 8 28.45 -34.13 -10.64
CA HIS A 8 28.87 -34.16 -9.24
C HIS A 8 27.87 -34.86 -8.29
N GLY A 9 26.83 -35.52 -8.81
CA GLY A 9 25.89 -36.31 -7.99
C GLY A 9 24.74 -35.52 -7.35
N GLU A 10 24.63 -34.22 -7.61
CA GLU A 10 23.53 -33.39 -7.12
C GLU A 10 22.25 -33.58 -7.94
N GLN A 11 21.13 -33.83 -7.25
CA GLN A 11 19.82 -33.99 -7.88
C GLN A 11 19.22 -32.63 -8.25
N ILE A 12 19.13 -32.35 -9.54
CA ILE A 12 18.41 -31.20 -10.09
C ILE A 12 16.97 -31.62 -10.36
N VAL A 13 16.03 -30.93 -9.72
CA VAL A 13 14.59 -31.12 -9.95
C VAL A 13 14.14 -30.08 -10.96
N VAL A 14 13.95 -30.49 -12.22
CA VAL A 14 13.45 -29.61 -13.29
C VAL A 14 11.93 -29.76 -13.36
N THR A 15 11.20 -28.72 -12.99
CA THR A 15 9.75 -28.66 -13.21
C THR A 15 9.50 -28.06 -14.59
N THR A 16 9.27 -28.91 -15.59
CA THR A 16 8.86 -28.47 -16.93
C THR A 16 7.44 -27.89 -16.85
N THR A 17 7.31 -26.57 -16.88
CA THR A 17 6.02 -25.87 -17.04
C THR A 17 5.55 -25.98 -18.49
N THR A 18 4.28 -26.26 -18.72
CA THR A 18 3.71 -26.31 -20.07
C THR A 18 3.64 -24.90 -20.69
N GLN A 19 3.64 -24.77 -22.03
CA GLN A 19 3.49 -23.47 -22.70
C GLN A 19 2.22 -22.72 -22.28
N TYR A 20 1.13 -23.44 -21.99
CA TYR A 20 -0.12 -22.86 -21.50
C TYR A 20 0.02 -22.29 -20.08
N GLU A 21 0.70 -23.01 -19.18
CA GLU A 21 1.00 -22.51 -17.83
C GLU A 21 1.97 -21.32 -17.88
N ALA A 22 2.96 -21.34 -18.77
CA ALA A 22 3.87 -20.22 -19.00
C ALA A 22 3.13 -18.98 -19.56
N ALA A 23 2.19 -19.16 -20.50
CA ALA A 23 1.36 -18.08 -21.02
C ALA A 23 0.39 -17.52 -19.97
N THR A 24 -0.21 -18.40 -19.14
CA THR A 24 -1.09 -18.00 -18.02
C THR A 24 -0.31 -17.34 -16.88
N PHE A 25 0.95 -17.71 -16.68
CA PHE A 25 1.84 -17.07 -15.73
C PHE A 25 2.32 -15.70 -16.23
N ASN A 26 2.69 -15.58 -17.51
CA ASN A 26 3.05 -14.31 -18.17
C ASN A 26 1.89 -13.31 -18.17
N SER A 27 0.65 -13.74 -18.46
CA SER A 27 -0.51 -12.84 -18.44
C SER A 27 -0.83 -12.33 -17.02
N LYS A 28 -0.49 -13.11 -15.99
CA LYS A 28 -0.62 -12.73 -14.58
C LYS A 28 0.50 -11.79 -14.11
N THR A 29 1.67 -11.78 -14.74
CA THR A 29 2.80 -10.90 -14.39
C THR A 29 2.92 -9.67 -15.28
N ASP A 30 2.14 -9.57 -16.35
CA ASP A 30 2.18 -8.44 -17.28
C ASP A 30 1.69 -7.14 -16.63
N TRP A 31 2.62 -6.21 -16.41
CA TRP A 31 2.33 -4.89 -15.87
C TRP A 31 1.49 -4.03 -16.83
N ARG A 32 1.51 -4.29 -18.15
CA ARG A 32 0.75 -3.53 -19.15
C ARG A 32 -0.74 -3.80 -19.04
N VAL A 33 -1.14 -5.06 -18.90
CA VAL A 33 -2.56 -5.43 -18.70
C VAL A 33 -3.11 -4.80 -17.42
N ARG A 34 -2.30 -4.81 -16.35
CA ARG A 34 -2.66 -4.15 -15.10
C ARG A 34 -2.71 -2.64 -15.22
N ALA A 35 -1.77 -2.02 -15.94
CA ALA A 35 -1.77 -0.58 -16.21
C ALA A 35 -3.04 -0.13 -16.95
N ILE A 36 -3.45 -0.87 -17.99
CA ILE A 36 -4.70 -0.61 -18.72
C ILE A 36 -5.89 -0.74 -17.77
N SER A 37 -5.92 -1.81 -16.97
CA SER A 37 -7.01 -2.05 -16.01
C SER A 37 -7.09 -0.97 -14.93
N ALA A 38 -5.95 -0.45 -14.46
CA ALA A 38 -5.86 0.59 -13.44
C ALA A 38 -6.47 1.92 -13.90
N THR A 39 -6.50 2.20 -15.21
CA THR A 39 -7.17 3.41 -15.75
C THR A 39 -8.67 3.46 -15.41
N ASN A 40 -9.28 2.30 -15.17
CA ASN A 40 -10.71 2.17 -14.83
C ASN A 40 -10.99 2.20 -13.31
N LEU A 41 -9.99 2.39 -12.44
CA LEU A 41 -10.19 2.42 -10.99
C LEU A 41 -11.16 3.54 -10.55
N HIS A 42 -11.21 4.64 -11.29
CA HIS A 42 -12.14 5.75 -11.05
C HIS A 42 -13.62 5.33 -11.18
N LEU A 43 -13.94 4.25 -11.91
CA LEU A 43 -15.33 3.75 -11.99
C LEU A 43 -15.78 3.14 -10.66
N ARG A 44 -14.84 2.56 -9.89
CA ARG A 44 -15.13 1.91 -8.60
C ARG A 44 -15.45 2.93 -7.52
N THR A 45 -14.96 4.16 -7.63
CA THR A 45 -15.24 5.22 -6.64
C THR A 45 -16.71 5.66 -6.65
N LYS A 46 -17.49 5.27 -7.68
CA LYS A 46 -18.94 5.49 -7.75
C LYS A 46 -19.73 4.54 -6.85
N HIS A 47 -19.15 3.39 -6.52
CA HIS A 47 -19.80 2.33 -5.74
C HIS A 47 -18.89 1.92 -4.59
N ILE A 48 -19.06 2.61 -3.47
CA ILE A 48 -18.28 2.38 -2.26
C ILE A 48 -19.22 1.87 -1.16
N TYR A 49 -18.91 0.71 -0.62
CA TYR A 49 -19.60 0.10 0.52
C TYR A 49 -18.74 0.24 1.76
N VAL A 50 -19.36 0.54 2.90
CA VAL A 50 -18.68 0.63 4.20
C VAL A 50 -19.29 -0.42 5.11
N SER A 51 -18.44 -1.24 5.72
CA SER A 51 -18.88 -2.27 6.66
C SER A 51 -19.48 -1.63 7.91
N SER A 52 -20.68 -2.08 8.28
CA SER A 52 -21.44 -1.59 9.44
C SER A 52 -21.80 -2.69 10.44
N GLU A 53 -21.33 -3.92 10.22
CA GLU A 53 -21.69 -5.10 11.01
C GLU A 53 -20.68 -5.33 12.14
N ASP A 54 -21.17 -5.78 13.31
CA ASP A 54 -20.37 -6.13 14.50
C ASP A 54 -19.50 -4.99 15.04
N ILE A 55 -20.04 -3.77 15.02
CA ILE A 55 -19.36 -2.57 15.52
C ILE A 55 -19.90 -2.21 16.91
N SER A 56 -18.99 -1.97 17.85
CA SER A 56 -19.36 -1.48 19.20
C SER A 56 -19.94 -0.07 19.14
N GLU A 57 -21.05 0.17 19.83
CA GLU A 57 -21.67 1.50 19.95
C GLU A 57 -20.90 2.46 20.87
N GLU A 58 -19.99 1.93 21.70
CA GLU A 58 -19.20 2.71 22.68
C GLU A 58 -17.83 3.17 22.15
N GLY A 59 -17.54 2.91 20.86
CA GLY A 59 -16.25 3.21 20.24
C GLY A 59 -16.16 4.57 19.53
N LEU A 60 -14.93 4.99 19.21
CA LEU A 60 -14.69 6.17 18.38
C LEU A 60 -15.24 5.97 16.95
N THR A 61 -15.78 7.04 16.38
CA THR A 61 -16.23 7.09 14.99
C THR A 61 -15.23 7.84 14.11
N TYR A 62 -14.77 7.21 13.03
CA TYR A 62 -13.81 7.80 12.10
C TYR A 62 -14.52 8.31 10.84
N VAL A 63 -14.27 9.55 10.46
CA VAL A 63 -14.90 10.18 9.30
C VAL A 63 -13.84 10.43 8.22
N LEU A 64 -13.97 9.71 7.10
CA LEU A 64 -13.06 9.79 5.96
C LEU A 64 -13.68 10.63 4.82
N PRO A 65 -13.02 11.71 4.36
CA PRO A 65 -13.57 12.53 3.29
C PRO A 65 -13.45 11.82 1.93
N LYS A 66 -14.52 11.86 1.13
CA LYS A 66 -14.60 11.08 -0.12
C LYS A 66 -13.57 11.47 -1.16
N ASN A 67 -13.08 12.71 -1.13
CA ASN A 67 -12.12 13.21 -2.13
C ASN A 67 -10.77 12.49 -2.01
N ILE A 68 -10.24 12.35 -0.79
CA ILE A 68 -8.97 11.64 -0.58
C ILE A 68 -9.13 10.15 -0.75
N LEU A 69 -10.26 9.57 -0.34
CA LEU A 69 -10.56 8.16 -0.61
C LEU A 69 -10.60 7.87 -2.12
N SER A 70 -11.33 8.68 -2.88
CA SER A 70 -11.44 8.52 -4.32
C SER A 70 -10.07 8.63 -4.99
N LYS A 71 -9.26 9.62 -4.59
CA LYS A 71 -7.91 9.75 -5.11
C LYS A 71 -7.04 8.55 -4.73
N PHE A 72 -7.07 8.09 -3.48
CA PHE A 72 -6.32 6.92 -3.01
C PHE A 72 -6.66 5.64 -3.81
N ILE A 73 -7.94 5.42 -4.11
CA ILE A 73 -8.38 4.32 -4.99
C ILE A 73 -7.83 4.50 -6.41
N THR A 74 -7.89 5.71 -6.97
CA THR A 74 -7.48 5.95 -8.37
C THR A 74 -5.97 5.83 -8.61
N ILE A 75 -5.14 6.02 -7.58
CA ILE A 75 -3.68 5.88 -7.70
C ILE A 75 -3.18 4.46 -7.49
N ALA A 76 -4.05 3.52 -7.10
CA ALA A 76 -3.66 2.17 -6.72
C ALA A 76 -3.37 1.24 -7.91
N ASP A 77 -2.98 0.01 -7.60
CA ASP A 77 -3.00 -1.14 -8.51
C ASP A 77 -4.03 -2.17 -8.02
N LEU A 78 -4.62 -2.93 -8.95
CA LEU A 78 -5.63 -3.93 -8.62
C LEU A 78 -5.07 -5.17 -7.92
N ARG A 79 -3.75 -5.38 -7.95
CA ARG A 79 -3.11 -6.60 -7.43
C ARG A 79 -2.03 -6.31 -6.40
N THR A 80 -1.27 -5.24 -6.58
CA THR A 80 -0.25 -4.79 -5.65
C THR A 80 -0.89 -3.84 -4.65
N GLN A 81 -0.81 -4.17 -3.37
CA GLN A 81 -1.29 -3.32 -2.30
C GLN A 81 -0.46 -2.03 -2.23
N ILE A 82 -1.14 -0.94 -1.88
CA ILE A 82 -0.53 0.35 -1.55
C ILE A 82 -1.08 0.79 -0.20
N ALA A 83 -0.30 1.53 0.57
CA ALA A 83 -0.66 2.04 1.89
C ALA A 83 -0.39 3.55 2.01
N GLY A 84 -1.14 4.20 2.89
CA GLY A 84 -0.92 5.58 3.30
C GLY A 84 -1.19 5.73 4.78
N TYR A 85 -0.39 6.56 5.46
CA TYR A 85 -0.67 6.92 6.85
C TYR A 85 -1.81 7.92 6.92
N ILE A 86 -2.70 7.78 7.91
CA ILE A 86 -3.82 8.70 8.10
C ILE A 86 -3.57 9.60 9.30
N TYR A 87 -3.81 10.88 9.11
CA TYR A 87 -3.72 11.91 10.12
C TYR A 87 -5.02 12.69 10.17
N GLY A 88 -5.41 13.12 11.36
CA GLY A 88 -6.68 13.80 11.55
C GLY A 88 -6.75 14.63 12.82
N VAL A 89 -7.96 15.08 13.12
CA VAL A 89 -8.26 15.85 14.32
C VAL A 89 -9.50 15.31 15.00
N THR A 90 -9.55 15.51 16.31
CA THR A 90 -10.80 15.45 17.06
C THR A 90 -11.52 16.80 16.90
N PRO A 91 -12.76 16.83 16.39
CA PRO A 91 -13.47 18.09 16.21
C PRO A 91 -13.86 18.67 17.58
N PRO A 92 -13.90 20.01 17.74
CA PRO A 92 -14.05 20.66 19.04
C PRO A 92 -15.43 20.44 19.69
N ASP A 93 -16.42 20.05 18.90
CA ASP A 93 -17.81 19.81 19.30
C ASP A 93 -18.09 18.35 19.68
N ASN A 94 -17.22 17.39 19.31
CA ASN A 94 -17.46 15.98 19.59
C ASN A 94 -16.16 15.18 19.77
N ASP A 95 -15.90 14.76 21.02
CA ASP A 95 -14.71 14.01 21.41
C ASP A 95 -14.71 12.52 20.99
N GLN A 96 -15.87 11.99 20.58
CA GLN A 96 -16.02 10.61 20.09
C GLN A 96 -15.75 10.47 18.59
N VAL A 97 -15.52 11.60 17.89
CA VAL A 97 -15.30 11.60 16.45
C VAL A 97 -13.82 11.86 16.15
N ARG A 98 -13.31 11.21 15.10
CA ARG A 98 -12.01 11.49 14.51
C ARG A 98 -12.19 11.80 13.03
N GLU A 99 -11.90 13.03 12.64
CA GLU A 99 -11.98 13.45 11.24
C GLU A 99 -10.62 13.27 10.57
N ILE A 100 -10.55 12.38 9.57
CA ILE A 100 -9.32 12.14 8.81
C ILE A 100 -9.13 13.31 7.85
N ARG A 101 -8.03 14.06 8.00
CA ARG A 101 -7.76 15.27 7.21
C ARG A 101 -6.65 15.06 6.17
N CYS A 102 -5.76 14.11 6.41
CA CYS A 102 -4.62 13.87 5.54
C CYS A 102 -4.36 12.38 5.34
N ILE A 103 -4.04 12.00 4.09
CA ILE A 103 -3.35 10.74 3.79
C ILE A 103 -1.91 11.07 3.37
N VAL A 104 -0.93 10.51 4.06
CA VAL A 104 0.48 10.65 3.72
C VAL A 104 0.93 9.41 2.96
N MET A 105 1.32 9.59 1.71
CA MET A 105 2.01 8.57 0.93
C MET A 105 3.50 8.63 1.23
N VAL A 106 4.10 7.47 1.52
CA VAL A 106 5.53 7.33 1.79
C VAL A 106 6.17 6.39 0.76
N PRO A 107 7.51 6.42 0.58
CA PRO A 107 8.20 5.42 -0.24
C PRO A 107 7.75 4.01 0.16
N GLN A 108 7.35 3.16 -0.79
CA GLN A 108 6.81 1.85 -0.44
C GLN A 108 6.93 0.82 -1.56
N VAL A 109 6.99 -0.45 -1.16
CA VAL A 109 6.91 -1.61 -2.05
C VAL A 109 5.79 -2.51 -1.57
N GLY A 110 4.93 -2.94 -2.49
CA GLY A 110 3.77 -3.77 -2.18
C GLY A 110 3.84 -5.14 -2.84
N ASN A 111 3.06 -6.07 -2.32
CA ASN A 111 2.71 -7.30 -3.01
C ASN A 111 1.20 -7.52 -2.88
N HIS A 112 0.71 -8.74 -3.13
CA HIS A 112 -0.73 -9.03 -3.09
C HIS A 112 -1.28 -9.28 -1.68
N GLN A 113 -0.41 -9.48 -0.70
CA GLN A 113 -0.72 -9.81 0.69
C GLN A 113 -0.33 -8.72 1.68
N SER A 114 0.68 -7.90 1.38
CA SER A 114 1.21 -6.90 2.30
C SER A 114 1.91 -5.74 1.59
N VAL A 115 2.21 -4.68 2.37
CA VAL A 115 3.02 -3.53 1.98
C VAL A 115 4.24 -3.44 2.91
N THR A 116 5.37 -3.02 2.36
CA THR A 116 6.58 -2.69 3.12
C THR A 116 6.80 -1.18 3.07
N LEU A 117 6.85 -0.55 4.25
CA LEU A 117 7.08 0.87 4.43
C LEU A 117 8.42 1.11 5.18
N PRO A 118 9.05 2.28 5.03
CA PRO A 118 10.15 2.72 5.86
C PRO A 118 9.76 2.83 7.34
N HIS A 119 10.74 2.66 8.24
CA HIS A 119 10.58 2.80 9.68
C HIS A 119 10.47 4.27 10.14
N GLN A 120 10.80 5.23 9.28
CA GLN A 120 10.56 6.64 9.55
C GLN A 120 9.06 6.92 9.39
N LEU A 121 8.42 7.45 10.43
CA LEU A 121 7.06 7.96 10.33
C LEU A 121 7.05 9.35 9.67
N PRO A 122 5.92 9.76 9.07
CA PRO A 122 5.77 11.09 8.51
C PRO A 122 6.09 12.19 9.51
N ASP A 123 7.03 13.07 9.13
CA ASP A 123 7.35 14.29 9.86
C ASP A 123 7.30 15.49 8.91
N HIS A 124 6.49 16.49 9.26
CA HIS A 124 6.34 17.72 8.47
C HIS A 124 5.58 18.78 9.28
N GLU A 125 5.86 20.07 9.05
CA GLU A 125 5.21 21.20 9.73
C GLU A 125 3.67 21.14 9.69
N PHE A 126 3.08 20.93 8.50
CA PHE A 126 1.63 20.72 8.34
C PHE A 126 1.03 19.56 9.15
N LEU A 127 1.83 18.58 9.60
CA LEU A 127 1.34 17.45 10.41
C LEU A 127 1.32 17.77 11.91
N ASN A 128 1.95 18.87 12.35
CA ASN A 128 2.05 19.22 13.77
C ASN A 128 0.69 19.42 14.44
N ASP A 129 -0.31 19.91 13.71
CA ASP A 129 -1.66 20.13 14.23
C ASP A 129 -2.53 18.86 14.21
N PHE A 130 -2.10 17.81 13.52
CA PHE A 130 -2.85 16.57 13.38
C PHE A 130 -2.34 15.47 14.30
N GLU A 131 -3.22 14.59 14.76
CA GLU A 131 -2.85 13.35 15.43
C GLU A 131 -2.78 12.19 14.43
N PRO A 132 -1.86 11.22 14.60
CA PRO A 132 -1.87 10.00 13.81
C PRO A 132 -3.10 9.17 14.15
N LEU A 133 -3.82 8.71 13.13
CA LEU A 133 -5.02 7.88 13.28
C LEU A 133 -4.82 6.47 12.71
N GLY A 134 -3.58 6.10 12.37
CA GLY A 134 -3.25 4.78 11.84
C GLY A 134 -2.89 4.80 10.36
N TRP A 135 -3.39 3.83 9.60
CA TRP A 135 -3.08 3.71 8.16
C TRP A 135 -4.22 3.09 7.35
N VAL A 136 -4.24 3.39 6.06
CA VAL A 136 -5.15 2.81 5.06
C VAL A 136 -4.34 2.05 4.03
N HIS A 137 -4.84 0.90 3.57
CA HIS A 137 -4.26 0.18 2.44
C HIS A 137 -5.29 -0.44 1.53
N THR A 138 -4.89 -0.67 0.28
CA THR A 138 -5.71 -1.43 -0.68
C THR A 138 -5.53 -2.92 -0.49
N GLN A 139 -6.56 -3.69 -0.82
CA GLN A 139 -6.51 -5.15 -0.83
C GLN A 139 -7.11 -5.70 -2.14
N PRO A 140 -6.44 -6.61 -2.85
CA PRO A 140 -6.93 -7.13 -4.13
C PRO A 140 -8.25 -7.87 -4.00
N ASN A 141 -8.43 -8.59 -2.90
CA ASN A 141 -9.63 -9.35 -2.60
C ASN A 141 -10.05 -9.03 -1.16
N GLU A 142 -11.35 -8.99 -0.93
CA GLU A 142 -11.91 -8.94 0.42
C GLU A 142 -11.65 -10.28 1.13
N LEU A 143 -11.05 -10.22 2.32
CA LEU A 143 -10.77 -11.41 3.11
C LEU A 143 -11.97 -11.71 4.02
N THR A 144 -12.62 -12.85 3.76
CA THR A 144 -13.76 -13.32 4.55
C THR A 144 -13.49 -14.73 5.11
N GLN A 145 -13.97 -14.98 6.32
CA GLN A 145 -13.95 -16.29 6.95
C GLN A 145 -15.34 -16.56 7.54
N ASN A 146 -15.94 -17.68 7.16
CA ASN A 146 -17.32 -18.04 7.54
C ASN A 146 -18.36 -16.95 7.23
N GLY A 147 -18.16 -16.20 6.15
CA GLY A 147 -19.04 -15.09 5.74
C GLY A 147 -18.78 -13.76 6.45
N MET A 148 -17.87 -13.72 7.43
CA MET A 148 -17.50 -12.48 8.13
C MET A 148 -16.19 -11.92 7.60
N GLN A 149 -16.12 -10.60 7.42
CA GLN A 149 -14.88 -9.90 7.06
C GLN A 149 -13.87 -10.01 8.20
N ILE A 150 -12.64 -10.39 7.87
CA ILE A 150 -11.54 -10.53 8.83
C ILE A 150 -10.37 -9.64 8.42
N LEU A 151 -9.69 -9.08 9.42
CA LEU A 151 -8.43 -8.41 9.18
C LEU A 151 -7.36 -9.46 8.79
N PRO A 152 -6.49 -9.19 7.81
CA PRO A 152 -5.32 -10.03 7.53
C PRO A 152 -4.30 -10.05 8.67
N ALA A 153 -3.78 -11.23 8.99
CA ALA A 153 -2.73 -11.39 10.01
C ALA A 153 -1.45 -10.53 9.76
N PRO A 154 -0.98 -10.35 8.50
CA PRO A 154 0.14 -9.44 8.22
C PRO A 154 -0.10 -7.99 8.68
N ASP A 155 -1.35 -7.53 8.65
CA ASP A 155 -1.69 -6.15 9.00
C ASP A 155 -1.59 -5.93 10.52
N VAL A 156 -1.98 -6.94 11.32
CA VAL A 156 -1.77 -6.95 12.78
C VAL A 156 -0.28 -6.90 13.12
N VAL A 157 0.53 -7.72 12.43
CA VAL A 157 1.99 -7.74 12.64
C VAL A 157 2.62 -6.40 12.25
N MET A 158 2.21 -5.82 11.13
CA MET A 158 2.69 -4.54 10.64
C MET A 158 2.34 -3.40 11.60
N HIS A 159 1.07 -3.31 12.02
CA HIS A 159 0.61 -2.29 12.96
C HIS A 159 1.31 -2.40 14.33
N ALA A 160 1.41 -3.61 14.89
CA ALA A 160 2.13 -3.84 16.14
C ALA A 160 3.64 -3.56 16.01
N GLY A 161 4.23 -3.86 14.84
CA GLY A 161 5.62 -3.57 14.52
C GLY A 161 5.92 -2.07 14.48
N MET A 162 5.04 -1.26 13.88
CA MET A 162 5.15 0.20 13.86
C MET A 162 5.18 0.79 15.27
N LEU A 163 4.25 0.36 16.13
CA LEU A 163 4.20 0.80 17.53
C LEU A 163 5.48 0.43 18.30
N ALA A 164 5.99 -0.79 18.10
CA ALA A 164 7.22 -1.24 18.75
C ALA A 164 8.48 -0.50 18.27
N ASP A 165 8.54 -0.12 16.99
CA ASP A 165 9.66 0.65 16.44
C ASP A 165 9.68 2.08 16.99
N GLN A 166 8.49 2.68 17.17
CA GLN A 166 8.34 3.99 17.82
C GLN A 166 8.78 3.97 19.28
N GLU A 167 8.45 2.90 20.01
CA GLU A 167 8.86 2.73 21.41
C GLU A 167 10.39 2.65 21.56
N LYS A 168 11.08 1.98 20.63
CA LYS A 168 12.56 1.89 20.64
C LYS A 168 13.26 3.21 20.30
N LYS A 169 12.72 3.97 19.35
CA LYS A 169 13.30 5.28 18.98
C LYS A 169 13.23 6.31 20.11
N MET A 170 12.38 6.11 21.12
CA MET A 170 12.30 6.98 22.31
C MET A 170 13.41 6.73 23.34
N THR A 171 14.01 5.54 23.36
CA THR A 171 15.14 5.28 24.26
C THR A 171 16.45 5.86 23.76
N ASP A 172 16.52 6.14 22.46
CA ASP A 172 17.57 6.95 21.87
C ASP A 172 17.13 8.42 21.89
N ASP A 173 17.99 9.32 22.36
CA ASP A 173 17.78 10.77 22.60
C ASP A 173 17.46 11.60 21.33
N SER A 174 16.86 11.01 20.29
CA SER A 174 16.57 11.67 19.03
C SER A 174 15.32 12.55 19.12
N PRO A 175 15.42 13.86 18.82
CA PRO A 175 14.29 14.78 18.86
C PRO A 175 13.39 14.58 17.63
N SER A 176 12.47 13.61 17.71
CA SER A 176 11.40 13.45 16.72
C SER A 176 10.21 14.32 17.11
N THR A 177 9.89 15.32 16.28
CA THR A 177 8.72 16.21 16.44
C THR A 177 7.39 15.50 16.12
N SER A 178 7.44 14.35 15.48
CA SER A 178 6.27 13.60 15.06
C SER A 178 5.44 13.10 16.25
N LYS A 179 4.14 13.45 16.26
CA LYS A 179 3.18 12.97 17.26
C LYS A 179 3.12 11.45 17.27
N LYS A 180 3.22 10.86 18.46
CA LYS A 180 3.30 9.42 18.70
C LYS A 180 1.97 8.73 18.45
N TRP A 181 2.04 7.50 17.94
CA TRP A 181 0.93 6.55 18.03
C TRP A 181 0.77 6.07 19.48
N THR A 182 -0.42 6.26 20.01
CA THR A 182 -0.84 5.89 21.37
C THR A 182 -1.11 4.39 21.51
N GLY A 183 -1.42 3.71 20.41
CA GLY A 183 -1.85 2.31 20.37
C GLY A 183 -3.33 2.10 20.69
N GLN A 184 -4.11 3.17 20.85
CA GLN A 184 -5.50 3.13 21.31
C GLN A 184 -6.49 3.72 20.29
N ASN A 185 -6.07 4.76 19.56
CA ASN A 185 -6.92 5.51 18.62
C ASN A 185 -6.52 5.27 17.16
N GLU A 186 -5.51 4.44 16.92
CA GLU A 186 -5.00 4.17 15.59
C GLU A 186 -5.72 2.97 14.96
N ILE A 187 -6.18 3.14 13.74
CA ILE A 187 -6.96 2.14 13.01
C ILE A 187 -6.25 1.67 11.74
N ILE A 188 -6.68 0.52 11.24
CA ILE A 188 -6.31 -0.01 9.95
C ILE A 188 -7.56 0.03 9.07
N ILE A 189 -7.50 0.80 7.98
CA ILE A 189 -8.58 0.84 6.99
C ILE A 189 -8.18 -0.07 5.82
N THR A 190 -8.94 -1.13 5.60
CA THR A 190 -8.81 -1.96 4.41
C THR A 190 -9.71 -1.40 3.31
N THR A 191 -9.19 -1.24 2.10
CA THR A 191 -9.96 -0.87 0.90
C THR A 191 -9.89 -2.04 -0.08
N SER A 192 -10.88 -2.92 -0.03
CA SER A 192 -10.93 -4.15 -0.83
C SER A 192 -11.61 -3.92 -2.18
N PHE A 193 -10.99 -4.41 -3.27
CA PHE A 193 -11.56 -4.29 -4.61
C PHE A 193 -12.55 -5.42 -4.94
N THR A 194 -13.84 -5.14 -4.78
CA THR A 194 -14.96 -6.01 -5.16
C THR A 194 -15.35 -5.79 -6.64
N PRO A 195 -16.05 -6.71 -7.32
CA PRO A 195 -16.44 -6.50 -8.72
C PRO A 195 -17.20 -5.17 -8.94
N GLY A 196 -16.63 -4.26 -9.74
CA GLY A 196 -17.21 -2.95 -10.07
C GLY A 196 -17.30 -1.93 -8.93
N SER A 197 -16.78 -2.25 -7.74
CA SER A 197 -16.96 -1.44 -6.52
C SER A 197 -15.71 -1.50 -5.63
N CYS A 198 -15.77 -0.83 -4.46
CA CYS A 198 -14.85 -1.01 -3.35
C CYS A 198 -15.64 -1.26 -2.06
N SER A 199 -15.12 -2.13 -1.20
CA SER A 199 -15.60 -2.36 0.17
C SER A 199 -14.56 -1.82 1.14
N LEU A 200 -14.98 -1.05 2.15
CA LEU A 200 -14.09 -0.54 3.19
C LEU A 200 -14.49 -1.05 4.56
N THR A 201 -13.48 -1.42 5.34
CA THR A 201 -13.65 -1.80 6.74
C THR A 201 -12.52 -1.18 7.56
N ALA A 202 -12.87 -0.65 8.73
CA ALA A 202 -11.92 -0.07 9.67
C ALA A 202 -11.79 -0.98 10.90
N TYR A 203 -10.56 -1.23 11.31
CA TYR A 203 -10.22 -2.12 12.41
C TYR A 203 -9.35 -1.42 13.44
N ARG A 204 -9.60 -1.66 14.73
CA ARG A 204 -8.67 -1.36 15.81
C ARG A 204 -8.02 -2.65 16.28
N ILE A 205 -6.72 -2.60 16.57
CA ILE A 205 -5.99 -3.74 17.13
C ILE A 205 -6.19 -3.77 18.64
N THR A 206 -6.57 -4.92 19.19
CA THR A 206 -6.72 -5.09 20.65
C THR A 206 -5.34 -5.26 21.30
N ASP A 207 -5.25 -5.10 22.61
CA ASP A 207 -4.00 -5.35 23.35
C ASP A 207 -3.45 -6.77 23.09
N SER A 208 -4.34 -7.77 23.04
CA SER A 208 -3.96 -9.14 22.69
C SER A 208 -3.40 -9.27 21.27
N GLY A 209 -3.94 -8.49 20.32
CA GLY A 209 -3.45 -8.41 18.96
C GLY A 209 -2.09 -7.73 18.86
N LEU A 210 -1.86 -6.69 19.66
CA LEU A 210 -0.56 -6.00 19.74
C LEU A 210 0.52 -6.94 20.29
N GLU A 211 0.25 -7.67 21.37
CA GLU A 211 1.16 -8.67 21.92
C GLU A 211 1.48 -9.78 20.90
N TRP A 212 0.43 -10.30 20.26
CA TRP A 212 0.57 -11.32 19.22
C TRP A 212 1.38 -10.82 18.03
N GLY A 213 1.11 -9.61 17.54
CA GLY A 213 1.81 -9.01 16.41
C GLY A 213 3.29 -8.75 16.71
N LYS A 214 3.61 -8.24 17.90
CA LYS A 214 5.00 -8.03 18.36
C LYS A 214 5.79 -9.35 18.39
N LYS A 215 5.18 -10.43 18.88
CA LYS A 215 5.80 -11.76 18.95
C LYS A 215 6.04 -12.37 17.56
N ASN A 216 5.14 -12.13 16.61
CA ASN A 216 5.16 -12.80 15.30
C ASN A 216 5.81 -12.00 14.17
N ARG A 217 6.51 -10.90 14.50
CA ARG A 217 7.16 -10.02 13.51
C ARG A 217 8.23 -10.69 12.65
N ASN A 218 9.00 -11.62 13.22
CA ASN A 218 10.15 -12.24 12.56
C ASN A 218 10.03 -13.77 12.48
N VAL A 219 8.80 -14.28 12.30
CA VAL A 219 8.57 -15.72 12.18
C VAL A 219 9.24 -16.28 10.93
N ALA A 220 10.04 -17.34 11.11
CA ALA A 220 10.68 -18.03 10.01
C ALA A 220 9.63 -18.61 9.04
N GLY A 221 9.74 -18.24 7.76
CA GLY A 221 8.75 -18.60 6.74
C GLY A 221 7.52 -17.68 6.68
N GLY A 222 7.52 -16.57 7.42
CA GLY A 222 6.52 -15.50 7.31
C GLY A 222 5.30 -15.67 8.21
N VAL A 223 4.45 -14.65 8.21
CA VAL A 223 3.24 -14.55 9.07
C VAL A 223 2.25 -15.68 8.79
N THR A 224 2.29 -16.29 7.61
CA THR A 224 1.46 -17.46 7.25
C THR A 224 1.71 -18.68 8.14
N ASN A 225 2.89 -18.78 8.76
CA ASN A 225 3.23 -19.87 9.68
C ASN A 225 2.99 -19.49 11.15
N ALA A 226 2.53 -18.27 11.43
CA ALA A 226 2.26 -17.82 12.79
C ALA A 226 1.04 -18.55 13.35
N GLN A 227 1.19 -19.11 14.55
CA GLN A 227 0.09 -19.76 15.27
C GLN A 227 -0.60 -18.79 16.22
N GLY A 228 -1.86 -19.09 16.55
CA GLY A 228 -2.64 -18.33 17.54
C GLY A 228 -3.26 -17.03 17.02
N TYR A 229 -3.26 -16.79 15.71
CA TYR A 229 -4.05 -15.72 15.11
C TYR A 229 -5.54 -16.02 15.26
N SER A 230 -6.32 -15.06 15.74
CA SER A 230 -7.77 -15.23 15.88
C SER A 230 -8.50 -13.88 15.84
N SER A 231 -9.83 -13.91 15.84
CA SER A 231 -10.68 -12.72 15.86
C SER A 231 -10.56 -11.89 17.14
N SER A 232 -9.90 -12.37 18.20
CA SER A 232 -9.63 -11.55 19.39
C SER A 232 -8.55 -10.50 19.16
N CYS A 233 -7.74 -10.62 18.10
CA CYS A 233 -6.62 -9.71 17.82
C CYS A 233 -7.06 -8.33 17.32
N TYR A 234 -8.32 -8.17 16.90
CA TYR A 234 -8.83 -6.93 16.34
C TYR A 234 -10.33 -6.82 16.58
N GLU A 235 -10.84 -5.62 16.45
CA GLU A 235 -12.26 -5.32 16.49
C GLU A 235 -12.60 -4.32 15.38
N LYS A 236 -13.82 -4.37 14.87
CA LYS A 236 -14.29 -3.41 13.87
C LYS A 236 -14.67 -2.11 14.58
N VAL A 237 -14.32 -0.99 13.96
CA VAL A 237 -14.68 0.35 14.45
C VAL A 237 -15.59 1.07 13.46
N GLN A 238 -16.36 2.02 13.97
CA GLN A 238 -17.29 2.77 13.14
C GLN A 238 -16.53 3.71 12.20
N MET A 239 -16.85 3.63 10.91
CA MET A 239 -16.34 4.56 9.92
C MET A 239 -17.46 5.12 9.04
N LEU A 240 -17.39 6.40 8.73
CA LEU A 240 -18.33 7.11 7.87
C LEU A 240 -17.59 7.83 6.75
N LEU A 241 -18.23 7.93 5.58
CA LEU A 241 -17.75 8.75 4.49
C LEU A 241 -18.43 10.11 4.49
N SER A 242 -17.67 11.18 4.28
CA SER A 242 -18.19 12.55 4.30
C SER A 242 -17.82 13.34 3.05
N ASP A 243 -18.77 14.16 2.60
CA ASP A 243 -18.56 15.22 1.59
C ASP A 243 -18.52 16.61 2.24
N ARG A 244 -18.70 16.70 3.57
CA ARG A 244 -18.81 17.99 4.29
C ARG A 244 -17.49 18.74 4.37
N PHE A 245 -16.38 18.03 4.27
CA PHE A 245 -15.04 18.60 4.25
C PHE A 245 -14.15 17.84 3.28
N GLN A 246 -13.03 18.47 2.92
CA GLN A 246 -12.03 17.91 2.03
C GLN A 246 -10.79 17.55 2.87
N GLY A 247 -10.16 16.42 2.55
CA GLY A 247 -8.81 16.14 3.00
C GLY A 247 -7.77 16.53 1.95
N PHE A 248 -6.50 16.40 2.31
CA PHE A 248 -5.36 16.62 1.42
C PHE A 248 -4.38 15.44 1.47
N PHE A 249 -3.39 15.45 0.58
CA PHE A 249 -2.31 14.48 0.58
C PHE A 249 -0.97 15.13 0.90
N MET A 250 -0.09 14.32 1.48
CA MET A 250 1.34 14.59 1.48
C MET A 250 2.05 13.45 0.77
N VAL A 251 3.11 13.77 0.05
CA VAL A 251 3.87 12.80 -0.75
C VAL A 251 5.36 13.02 -0.56
N PRO A 252 6.21 12.03 -0.90
CA PRO A 252 7.65 12.18 -0.75
C PRO A 252 8.18 13.27 -1.67
N GLU A 253 9.12 14.05 -1.15
CA GLU A 253 9.92 14.96 -1.95
C GLU A 253 10.97 14.16 -2.73
N GLY A 254 11.04 14.37 -4.05
CA GLY A 254 11.96 13.67 -4.94
C GLY A 254 11.31 13.11 -6.19
N GLY A 255 12.12 12.86 -7.22
CA GLY A 255 11.64 12.48 -8.55
C GLY A 255 11.01 11.09 -8.66
N LEU A 256 11.23 10.19 -7.69
CA LEU A 256 10.67 8.83 -7.70
C LEU A 256 9.32 8.72 -7.00
N GLY A 257 8.86 9.77 -6.32
CA GLY A 257 7.56 9.76 -5.64
C GLY A 257 7.47 8.68 -4.56
N TRP A 258 6.27 8.09 -4.42
CA TRP A 258 5.94 7.14 -3.37
C TRP A 258 6.05 5.67 -3.80
N ASN A 259 5.91 5.36 -5.10
CA ASN A 259 5.82 3.98 -5.56
C ASN A 259 7.19 3.41 -6.00
N TYR A 260 7.74 2.49 -5.20
CA TYR A 260 9.02 1.83 -5.48
C TYR A 260 8.85 0.43 -6.07
N ASN A 261 7.64 0.00 -6.45
CA ASN A 261 7.41 -1.35 -6.98
C ASN A 261 8.19 -1.66 -8.28
N PHE A 262 8.48 -0.65 -9.11
CA PHE A 262 9.32 -0.82 -10.31
C PHE A 262 10.81 -0.57 -10.03
N GLN A 263 11.18 -0.17 -8.81
CA GLN A 263 12.53 0.15 -8.38
C GLN A 263 12.81 -0.41 -6.97
N GLY A 264 12.40 -1.66 -6.73
CA GLY A 264 12.46 -2.27 -5.39
C GLY A 264 13.86 -2.29 -4.78
N VAL A 265 14.91 -2.35 -5.62
CA VAL A 265 16.32 -2.28 -5.19
C VAL A 265 16.70 -0.94 -4.53
N LYS A 266 15.97 0.14 -4.81
CA LYS A 266 16.18 1.46 -4.21
C LYS A 266 15.39 1.65 -2.91
N HIS A 267 14.45 0.75 -2.61
CA HIS A 267 13.69 0.81 -1.38
C HIS A 267 14.46 0.12 -0.25
N ASN A 268 14.56 0.80 0.90
CA ASN A 268 15.14 0.23 2.11
C ASN A 268 14.27 0.61 3.30
N VAL A 269 13.98 -0.33 4.20
CA VAL A 269 13.18 -0.08 5.41
C VAL A 269 13.80 0.96 6.35
N SER A 270 15.12 1.16 6.29
CA SER A 270 15.82 2.18 7.07
C SER A 270 16.04 3.49 6.31
N MET A 271 15.46 3.65 5.11
CA MET A 271 15.61 4.88 4.35
C MET A 271 14.90 6.06 5.02
N GLU A 272 15.45 7.25 4.79
CA GLU A 272 14.83 8.50 5.20
C GLU A 272 14.14 9.18 4.01
N TYR A 273 13.13 9.99 4.30
CA TYR A 273 12.41 10.77 3.30
C TYR A 273 11.92 12.11 3.87
N MET A 274 11.77 13.08 2.97
CA MET A 274 11.09 14.35 3.21
C MET A 274 9.73 14.35 2.55
N LEU A 275 8.83 15.21 3.00
CA LEU A 275 7.46 15.30 2.51
C LEU A 275 7.19 16.68 1.91
N LYS A 276 6.29 16.72 0.93
CA LYS A 276 5.71 17.95 0.40
C LYS A 276 4.19 17.84 0.30
N LEU A 277 3.52 18.99 0.33
CA LEU A 277 2.10 19.09 0.02
C LEU A 277 1.90 18.98 -1.49
N ASP A 278 1.40 17.83 -1.95
CA ASP A 278 1.13 17.58 -3.35
C ASP A 278 0.14 16.42 -3.52
N THR A 279 -0.35 16.23 -4.73
CA THR A 279 -1.24 15.13 -5.08
C THR A 279 -0.42 13.90 -5.50
N PRO A 280 -0.74 12.68 -5.00
CA PRO A 280 0.00 11.50 -5.38
C PRO A 280 -0.21 11.13 -6.84
N GLU A 281 0.90 10.77 -7.48
CA GLU A 281 0.91 10.26 -8.85
C GLU A 281 0.32 8.84 -8.90
N PRO A 282 -0.36 8.45 -10.01
CA PRO A 282 -0.87 7.09 -10.19
C PRO A 282 0.21 6.00 -10.14
N PHE A 283 -0.15 4.77 -9.78
CA PHE A 283 0.77 3.63 -9.69
C PHE A 283 1.69 3.50 -10.92
N TYR A 284 1.13 3.67 -12.12
CA TYR A 284 1.83 3.52 -13.40
C TYR A 284 2.32 4.86 -14.01
N ALA A 285 2.42 5.93 -13.22
CA ALA A 285 3.01 7.19 -13.65
C ALA A 285 4.46 7.00 -14.12
N GLU A 286 4.90 7.84 -15.07
CA GLU A 286 6.24 7.76 -15.68
C GLU A 286 7.36 7.79 -14.64
N CYS A 287 7.26 8.71 -13.67
CA CYS A 287 8.22 8.90 -12.59
C CYS A 287 8.46 7.63 -11.74
N HIS A 288 7.46 6.75 -11.62
CA HIS A 288 7.57 5.49 -10.88
C HIS A 288 8.32 4.41 -11.68
N ARG A 289 8.34 4.49 -13.02
CA ARG A 289 8.87 3.45 -13.91
C ARG A 289 9.82 3.98 -15.02
N PRO A 290 10.81 4.82 -14.69
CA PRO A 290 11.73 5.44 -15.65
C PRO A 290 12.50 4.42 -16.49
N GLN A 291 12.83 3.24 -15.93
CA GLN A 291 13.55 2.21 -16.67
C GLN A 291 12.78 1.74 -17.92
N HIS A 292 11.45 1.67 -17.87
CA HIS A 292 10.64 1.31 -19.05
C HIS A 292 10.77 2.33 -20.19
N PHE A 293 10.99 3.60 -19.87
CA PHE A 293 11.17 4.67 -20.84
C PHE A 293 12.62 4.75 -21.33
N LEU A 294 13.60 4.59 -20.43
CA LEU A 294 15.02 4.56 -20.81
C LEU A 294 15.35 3.39 -21.73
N THR A 295 14.82 2.20 -21.47
CA THR A 295 15.02 1.05 -22.37
C THR A 295 14.39 1.29 -23.75
N PHE A 296 13.25 2.00 -23.83
CA PHE A 296 12.64 2.32 -25.11
C PHE A 296 13.54 3.23 -25.96
N VAL A 297 14.09 4.28 -25.36
CA VAL A 297 15.06 5.18 -26.02
C VAL A 297 16.30 4.43 -26.50
N GLN A 298 16.79 3.47 -25.71
CA GLN A 298 17.94 2.64 -26.09
C GLN A 298 17.64 1.69 -27.25
N MET A 299 16.39 1.21 -27.39
CA MET A 299 15.99 0.40 -28.54
C MET A 299 15.92 1.24 -29.81
N GLU A 300 15.34 2.44 -29.74
CA GLU A 300 15.25 3.39 -30.86
C GLU A 300 16.65 3.77 -31.38
N GLN A 301 17.58 4.11 -30.48
CA GLN A 301 18.98 4.40 -30.84
C GLN A 301 19.76 3.19 -31.38
N GLY A 302 19.30 1.97 -31.10
CA GLY A 302 19.90 0.73 -31.60
C GLY A 302 19.41 0.35 -33.00
N GLU A 303 18.17 0.73 -33.36
CA GLU A 303 17.61 0.57 -34.71
C GLU A 303 18.23 1.59 -35.68
N ASP A 304 18.52 2.82 -35.23
CA ASP A 304 19.17 3.85 -36.03
C ASP A 304 20.59 3.49 -36.52
N GLN A 305 21.29 2.55 -35.85
CA GLN A 305 22.60 2.07 -36.31
C GLN A 305 22.52 0.91 -37.32
N ALA A 306 21.38 0.23 -37.43
CA ALA A 306 21.18 -0.85 -38.39
C ALA A 306 20.64 -0.36 -39.74
N ASP A 307 19.96 0.79 -39.75
CA ASP A 307 19.30 1.37 -40.93
C ASP A 307 20.00 2.64 -41.47
N GLU A 308 21.30 2.81 -41.21
CA GLU A 308 22.17 3.79 -41.92
C GLU A 308 22.41 3.43 -43.42
N VAL A 309 21.41 2.83 -44.08
CA VAL A 309 21.33 2.75 -45.54
C VAL A 309 20.07 3.47 -46.00
N ALA A 310 20.21 4.81 -46.10
CA ALA A 310 19.39 5.73 -46.88
C ALA A 310 17.90 5.85 -46.48
N VAL A 311 17.62 6.65 -45.45
CA VAL A 311 16.32 7.31 -45.32
C VAL A 311 16.51 8.78 -45.70
N ASP A 312 16.10 9.12 -46.92
CA ASP A 312 16.09 10.49 -47.42
C ASP A 312 14.97 11.27 -46.71
N PHE A 313 15.34 12.13 -45.76
CA PHE A 313 14.40 13.03 -45.08
C PHE A 313 14.13 14.26 -45.96
N GLU A 314 13.46 14.07 -47.09
CA GLU A 314 12.83 15.20 -47.77
C GLU A 314 11.61 15.63 -46.94
N ASN A 315 11.84 16.63 -46.09
CA ASN A 315 10.84 17.30 -45.28
C ASN A 315 9.94 18.15 -46.20
N PHE A 316 8.92 17.53 -46.81
CA PHE A 316 7.93 18.20 -47.66
C PHE A 316 6.88 18.96 -46.84
N LEU A 317 7.33 19.91 -46.03
CA LEU A 317 6.46 20.96 -45.48
C LEU A 317 7.03 22.32 -45.87
N ASP A 318 6.91 22.63 -47.16
CA ASP A 318 6.80 24.00 -47.68
C ASP A 318 5.32 24.26 -48.03
#